data_AF-A0A7V2EAJ4-F1
#
_entry.id   AF-A0A7V2EAJ4-F1
#
_cell.length_a   1.000
_cell.length_b   1.000
_cell.length_c   1.000
_cell.angle_alpha   90.00
_cell.angle_beta   90.00
_cell.angle_gamma   90.00
#
_symmetry.space_group_name_H-M   'P 1'
#
loop_
_entity.id
_entity.type
_entity.pdbx_description
1 polymer ?
#
loop_
_entity_poly.entity_id
_entity_poly.type
_entity_poly.pdbx_seq_one_letter_code
_entity_poly.pdbx_strand_id
1 'polypeptide(L)' 'MRSIFDLSTEEAWRLLAEELGEEVPPLEAVENEDWGRDYVLQRLRAQSAGRLAQLGIYIPEDQPPNSLGDPSTRPEDE' A
#
# COMPACT_ATOMS: atom_id res chain seq x y z
N MET A 1 -1.28 -10.64 -14.25
CA MET A 1 -0.94 -9.49 -13.38
C MET A 1 -2.10 -9.25 -12.44
N ARG A 2 -1.84 -9.11 -11.14
CA ARG A 2 -2.86 -9.00 -10.09
C ARG A 2 -2.76 -7.67 -9.35
N SER A 3 -3.88 -7.16 -8.85
CA SER A 3 -3.93 -5.87 -8.15
C SER A 3 -3.28 -5.99 -6.78
N ILE A 4 -2.58 -4.95 -6.30
CA ILE A 4 -2.07 -4.93 -4.92
C ILE A 4 -3.18 -5.10 -3.87
N PHE A 5 -4.43 -4.75 -4.20
CA PHE A 5 -5.57 -4.89 -3.29
C PHE A 5 -6.11 -6.32 -3.19
N ASP A 6 -5.80 -7.15 -4.18
CA ASP A 6 -6.16 -8.57 -4.19
C ASP A 6 -5.17 -9.40 -3.34
N LEU A 7 -4.03 -8.80 -2.96
CA LEU A 7 -3.03 -9.44 -2.12
C LEU A 7 -3.50 -9.54 -0.67
N SER A 8 -3.17 -10.66 -0.05
CA SER A 8 -3.23 -10.82 1.40
C SER A 8 -2.14 -9.97 2.08
N THR A 9 -2.33 -9.63 3.35
CA THR A 9 -1.35 -8.86 4.12
C THR A 9 0.02 -9.55 4.14
N GLU A 10 0.04 -10.87 4.38
CA GLU A 10 1.24 -11.72 4.28
C GLU A 10 1.91 -11.65 2.90
N GLU A 11 1.13 -11.75 1.82
CA GLU A 11 1.69 -11.72 0.47
C GLU A 11 2.34 -10.38 0.16
N ALA A 12 1.66 -9.28 0.49
CA ALA A 12 2.21 -7.94 0.31
C ALA A 12 3.47 -7.74 1.17
N TRP A 13 3.47 -8.27 2.39
CA TRP A 13 4.62 -8.23 3.29
C TRP A 13 5.81 -9.00 2.73
N ARG A 14 5.62 -10.24 2.24
CA ARG A 14 6.68 -11.04 1.60
C ARG A 14 7.30 -10.31 0.42
N LEU A 15 6.49 -9.68 -0.43
CA LEU A 15 7.00 -8.92 -1.56
C LEU A 15 7.87 -7.73 -1.09
N LEU A 16 7.51 -7.08 0.01
CA LEU A 16 8.31 -5.99 0.59
C LEU A 16 9.60 -6.49 1.26
N ALA A 17 9.50 -7.53 2.10
CA ALA A 17 10.61 -8.04 2.89
C ALA A 17 11.59 -8.87 2.05
N GLU A 18 11.09 -9.80 1.24
CA GLU A 18 11.91 -10.75 0.48
C GLU A 18 12.34 -10.19 -0.88
N GLU A 19 11.39 -9.69 -1.67
CA GLU A 19 11.67 -9.32 -3.06
C GLU A 19 12.24 -7.90 -3.19
N LEU A 20 11.74 -6.97 -2.35
CA LEU A 20 12.18 -5.57 -2.35
C LEU A 20 13.30 -5.31 -1.35
N GLY A 21 13.45 -6.16 -0.33
CA GLY A 21 14.46 -6.03 0.72
C GLY A 21 14.23 -4.80 1.62
N GLU A 22 12.98 -4.36 1.77
CA GLU A 22 12.62 -3.23 2.63
C GLU A 22 12.64 -3.63 4.11
N GLU A 23 13.05 -2.69 4.97
CA GLU A 23 12.89 -2.85 6.41
C GLU A 23 11.42 -2.66 6.80
N VAL A 24 10.72 -3.78 6.97
CA VAL A 24 9.33 -3.83 7.42
C VAL A 24 9.20 -4.44 8.81
N PRO A 25 8.17 -4.07 9.60
CA PRO A 25 7.88 -4.71 10.89
C PRO A 25 7.66 -6.22 10.71
N PRO A 26 7.81 -7.04 11.76
CA PRO A 26 7.55 -8.47 11.67
C PRO A 26 6.11 -8.76 11.24
N LEU A 27 5.93 -9.79 10.41
CA LEU A 27 4.63 -10.17 9.85
C LEU A 27 3.54 -10.29 10.93
N GLU A 28 3.86 -10.87 12.09
CA GLU A 28 2.92 -10.97 13.22
C GLU A 28 2.35 -9.61 13.65
N ALA A 29 3.15 -8.55 13.71
CA ALA A 29 2.65 -7.23 14.07
C ALA A 29 1.74 -6.67 12.96
N VAL A 30 2.12 -6.90 11.70
CA VAL A 30 1.38 -6.43 10.52
C VAL A 30 0.04 -7.16 10.37
N GLU A 31 -0.06 -8.44 10.71
CA GLU A 31 -1.31 -9.19 10.63
C GLU A 31 -2.23 -8.99 11.84
N ASN A 32 -1.66 -8.79 13.03
CA ASN A 32 -2.45 -8.64 14.25
C ASN A 32 -2.96 -7.22 14.48
N GLU A 33 -2.29 -6.20 13.93
CA GLU A 33 -2.67 -4.81 14.17
C GLU A 33 -3.45 -4.20 12.99
N ASP A 34 -4.45 -3.37 13.31
CA ASP A 34 -5.34 -2.74 12.32
C ASP A 34 -4.60 -1.85 11.29
N TRP A 35 -3.36 -1.44 11.56
CA TRP A 35 -2.54 -0.63 10.67
C TRP A 35 -1.75 -1.42 9.63
N GLY A 36 -1.57 -2.74 9.81
CA GLY A 36 -0.57 -3.47 9.03
C GLY A 36 -0.89 -3.61 7.55
N ARG A 37 -2.16 -3.89 7.21
CA ARG A 37 -2.60 -3.95 5.80
C ARG A 37 -2.41 -2.61 5.08
N ASP A 38 -2.80 -1.51 5.71
CA ASP A 38 -2.64 -0.17 5.12
C ASP A 38 -1.16 0.19 4.97
N TYR A 39 -0.34 -0.15 5.96
CA TYR A 39 1.11 0.05 5.94
C TYR A 39 1.79 -0.64 4.74
N VAL A 40 1.53 -1.95 4.54
CA VAL A 40 2.15 -2.69 3.41
C VAL A 40 1.65 -2.16 2.06
N LEU A 41 0.38 -1.81 1.95
CA LEU A 41 -0.17 -1.23 0.71
C LEU A 41 0.44 0.15 0.42
N GLN A 42 0.58 1.00 1.44
CA GLN A 42 1.24 2.30 1.30
C GLN A 42 2.69 2.15 0.86
N ARG A 43 3.42 1.16 1.39
CA ARG A 43 4.79 0.87 0.94
C ARG A 43 4.87 0.33 -0.48
N LEU A 44 3.95 -0.53 -0.89
CA LEU A 44 3.85 -0.95 -2.29
C LEU A 44 3.54 0.22 -3.21
N ARG A 45 2.66 1.16 -2.80
CA ARG A 45 2.37 2.39 -3.57
C ARG A 45 3.57 3.32 -3.71
N ALA A 46 4.51 3.28 -2.77
CA ALA A 46 5.76 4.04 -2.85
C ALA A 46 6.78 3.44 -3.85
N GLN A 47 6.60 2.18 -4.28
CA GLN A 47 7.48 1.54 -5.25
C GLN A 47 7.15 1.96 -6.68
N SER A 48 8.16 1.93 -7.55
CA SER A 48 7.96 2.24 -8.97
C SER A 48 7.13 1.16 -9.67
N ALA A 49 6.25 1.58 -10.59
CA ALA A 49 5.39 0.66 -11.36
C ALA A 49 6.19 -0.45 -12.09
N GLY A 50 7.38 -0.14 -12.62
CA GLY A 50 8.25 -1.13 -13.26
C GLY A 50 8.76 -2.21 -12.29
N ARG A 51 8.87 -1.90 -11.00
CA ARG A 51 9.27 -2.87 -9.98
C ARG A 51 8.11 -3.78 -9.59
N LEU A 52 6.94 -3.20 -9.40
CA LEU A 52 5.70 -3.94 -9.16
C LEU A 52 5.37 -4.88 -10.33
N ALA A 53 5.57 -4.41 -11.57
CA ALA A 53 5.36 -5.22 -12.76
C ALA A 53 6.29 -6.45 -12.82
N GLN A 54 7.54 -6.35 -12.35
CA GLN A 54 8.46 -7.49 -12.24
C GLN A 54 7.95 -8.54 -11.25
N LEU A 55 7.25 -8.10 -10.20
CA LEU A 55 6.57 -8.96 -9.22
C LEU A 55 5.19 -9.46 -9.71
N GLY A 56 4.81 -9.13 -10.95
CA GLY A 56 3.52 -9.50 -11.54
C GLY A 56 2.32 -8.80 -10.91
N ILE A 57 2.54 -7.72 -10.17
CA ILE A 57 1.50 -6.92 -9.49
C ILE A 57 1.40 -5.51 -10.07
N TYR A 58 0.24 -4.87 -9.90
CA TYR A 58 0.01 -3.50 -10.35
C TYR A 58 -0.88 -2.72 -9.36
N ILE A 59 -0.76 -1.40 -9.42
CA ILE A 59 -1.64 -0.47 -8.69
C ILE A 59 -2.72 -0.02 -9.65
N PRO A 60 -4.00 -0.27 -9.38
CA PRO A 60 -5.08 0.25 -10.22
C PRO A 60 -5.15 1.78 -10.07
N GLU A 61 -5.26 2.47 -11.20
CA GLU A 61 -5.28 3.94 -11.31
C GLU A 61 -6.56 4.58 -10.74
N ASP A 62 -7.63 3.80 -10.57
CA ASP A 62 -8.94 4.25 -10.10
C ASP A 62 -8.98 4.57 -8.59
N GLN A 63 -7.88 4.38 -7.87
CA GLN A 63 -7.84 4.69 -6.45
C GLN A 63 -7.35 6.12 -6.22
N PRO A 64 -8.15 7.01 -5.60
CA PRO A 64 -7.66 8.34 -5.26
C PRO A 64 -6.36 8.21 -4.44
N PRO A 65 -5.37 9.09 -4.66
CA PRO A 65 -4.22 9.17 -3.78
C PRO A 65 -4.78 9.40 -2.38
N ASN A 66 -4.34 8.57 -1.43
CA ASN A 66 -4.77 8.55 -0.03
C ASN A 66 -5.17 9.97 0.44
N SER A 67 -6.47 10.27 0.54
CA SER A 67 -6.97 11.59 0.99
C SER A 67 -6.78 11.73 2.50
N LEU A 68 -5.53 11.58 2.96
CA LEU A 68 -5.08 12.04 4.24
C LEU A 68 -4.58 13.48 4.04
N GLY A 69 -5.54 14.40 4.03
CA GLY A 69 -5.31 15.83 4.22
C GLY A 69 -5.61 16.72 3.01
N ASP A 70 -6.89 17.02 2.79
CA ASP A 70 -7.27 18.39 2.42
C ASP A 70 -8.52 18.80 3.23
N PRO A 71 -8.37 19.51 4.35
CA PRO A 71 -9.49 20.19 5.02
C PRO A 71 -9.90 21.49 4.30
N SER A 72 -9.41 21.75 3.08
CA SER A 72 -9.49 23.04 2.40
C SER A 72 -10.64 23.08 1.39
N THR A 73 -11.83 22.61 1.77
CA THR A 73 -13.07 23.02 1.07
C THR A 73 -14.26 23.07 2.03
N ARG A 74 -14.20 24.00 2.99
CA ARG A 74 -15.41 24.66 3.51
C ARG A 74 -15.19 26.17 3.39
N PRO A 75 -15.69 26.84 2.33
CA PRO A 75 -16.24 28.16 2.55
C PRO A 75 -17.61 27.92 3.21
N GLU A 76 -17.67 28.07 4.53
CA GLU A 76 -18.91 28.49 5.16
C GLU A 76 -19.12 29.95 4.70
N ASP A 77 -19.86 30.12 3.61
CA ASP A 77 -20.33 31.43 3.17
C ASP A 77 -21.75 31.61 3.74
N GLU A 78 -21.76 32.41 4.82
CA GLU A 78 -22.76 33.36 5.36
C GLU A 78 -24.27 33.17 5.12
#